data_AF-A0A0J9VB99-F1
#
_entry.id   AF-A0A0J9VB99-F1
#
_cell.length_a   1.000
_cell.length_b   1.000
_cell.length_c   1.000
_cell.angle_alpha   90.00
_cell.angle_beta   90.00
_cell.angle_gamma   90.00
#
_symmetry.space_group_name_H-M   'P 1'
#
loop_
_entity.id
_entity.type
_entity.pdbx_description
1 polymer ?
#
loop_
_entity_poly.entity_id
_entity_poly.type
_entity_poly.pdbx_seq_one_letter_code
_entity_poly.pdbx_strand_id
1 'polypeptide(L)'
;MSQPTKEKLDDASKPLKLNKLYEEFFSKDTISKYDSYCNDLKKYDNTHKGAKELCIKLVRFLKKISEWTNKQQRVEYCSYLQYWLYDEIKEIYKEHTKKFGEIPFSKELIEIANKVNKEVKPNDCTLKHEKDVTLDEL
;
A
#
# COMPACT_ATOMS: atom_id res chain seq x y z
N MET A 1 34.30 24.70 15.21
CA MET A 1 32.89 25.15 15.12
C MET A 1 32.47 24.99 13.68
N SER A 2 31.74 23.92 13.35
CA SER A 2 30.31 23.97 12.97
C SER A 2 30.17 24.37 11.49
N GLN A 3 29.67 23.56 10.55
CA GLN A 3 28.48 22.71 10.53
C GLN A 3 28.62 21.65 9.41
N PRO A 4 28.08 20.42 9.56
CA PRO A 4 27.77 19.57 8.42
C PRO A 4 26.50 20.11 7.73
N THR A 5 26.63 20.48 6.46
CA THR A 5 25.55 21.02 5.63
C THR A 5 24.41 20.01 5.48
N LYS A 6 23.18 20.52 5.57
CA LYS A 6 21.87 19.86 5.73
C LYS A 6 21.51 18.73 4.74
N GLU A 7 22.32 18.46 3.73
CA GLU A 7 22.02 17.53 2.64
C GLU A 7 22.10 16.04 3.06
N LYS A 8 22.85 15.72 4.12
CA LYS A 8 22.94 14.34 4.67
C LYS A 8 21.86 14.02 5.71
N LEU A 9 21.09 15.01 6.17
CA LEU A 9 20.09 14.81 7.22
C LEU A 9 18.75 14.31 6.66
N ASP A 10 18.42 14.67 5.42
CA ASP A 10 17.20 14.22 4.76
C ASP A 10 17.25 12.72 4.41
N ASP A 11 18.41 12.21 3.97
CA ASP A 11 18.54 10.80 3.56
C ASP A 11 18.41 9.82 4.73
N ALA A 12 19.02 10.12 5.89
CA ALA A 12 18.87 9.32 7.10
C ALA A 12 17.50 9.52 7.80
N SER A 13 16.84 10.66 7.58
CA SER A 13 15.53 10.94 8.16
C SER A 13 14.37 10.29 7.39
N LYS A 14 14.53 10.01 6.09
CA LYS A 14 13.53 9.30 5.27
C LYS A 14 13.19 7.90 5.77
N PRO A 15 14.15 6.97 6.00
CA PRO A 15 13.84 5.65 6.54
C PRO A 15 13.28 5.73 7.96
N LEU A 16 13.70 6.72 8.77
CA LEU A 16 13.11 6.96 10.09
C LEU A 16 11.64 7.44 10.02
N LYS A 17 11.34 8.35 9.09
CA LYS A 17 9.96 8.82 8.82
C LYS A 17 9.12 7.67 8.29
N LEU A 18 9.66 6.85 7.39
CA LEU A 18 8.98 5.69 6.83
C LEU A 18 8.68 4.62 7.89
N ASN A 19 9.64 4.31 8.77
CA ASN A 19 9.42 3.42 9.91
C ASN A 19 8.36 3.95 10.87
N LYS A 20 8.40 5.25 11.17
CA LYS A 20 7.38 5.88 12.01
C LYS A 20 5.99 5.85 11.35
N LEU A 21 5.95 6.04 10.02
CA LEU A 21 4.71 5.86 9.26
C LEU A 21 4.24 4.42 9.31
N TYR A 22 5.12 3.43 9.15
CA TYR A 22 4.76 2.03 9.28
C TYR A 22 4.09 1.78 10.65
N GLU A 23 4.67 2.26 11.74
CA GLU A 23 4.04 2.17 13.07
C GLU A 23 2.72 2.95 13.19
N GLU A 24 2.59 4.12 12.56
CA GLU A 24 1.35 4.93 12.55
C GLU A 24 0.25 4.38 11.60
N PHE A 25 0.62 3.66 10.55
CA PHE A 25 -0.29 3.01 9.60
C PHE A 25 -0.82 1.69 10.14
N PHE A 26 0.04 0.94 10.83
CA PHE A 26 -0.25 -0.41 11.33
C PHE A 26 -0.48 -0.47 12.83
N SER A 27 -0.53 0.68 13.51
CA SER A 27 -1.04 0.75 14.87
C SER A 27 -2.45 0.16 14.87
N LYS A 28 -2.61 -0.89 15.68
CA LYS A 28 -3.90 -1.53 15.92
C LYS A 28 -4.85 -0.43 16.43
N ASP A 29 -6.14 -0.56 16.14
CA ASP A 29 -7.20 0.29 16.72
C ASP A 29 -7.68 1.53 15.93
N THR A 30 -7.74 1.46 14.60
CA THR A 30 -8.75 2.28 13.90
C THR A 30 -9.50 1.49 12.84
N ILE A 31 -10.73 1.07 13.19
CA ILE A 31 -11.68 0.55 12.21
C ILE A 31 -11.97 1.67 11.21
N SER A 32 -11.80 1.38 9.93
CA SER A 32 -12.08 2.33 8.85
C SER A 32 -13.37 1.95 8.15
N LYS A 33 -14.18 2.94 7.72
CA LYS A 33 -15.34 2.68 6.86
C LYS A 33 -14.96 1.90 5.59
N TYR A 34 -13.72 2.08 5.13
CA TYR A 34 -13.17 1.42 3.96
C TYR A 34 -12.88 -0.07 4.17
N ASP A 35 -12.74 -0.53 5.42
CA ASP A 35 -12.53 -1.97 5.74
C ASP A 35 -13.68 -2.81 5.18
N SER A 36 -14.89 -2.24 5.13
CA SER A 36 -16.08 -2.91 4.59
C SER A 36 -15.96 -3.24 3.09
N TYR A 37 -15.15 -2.51 2.32
CA TYR A 37 -14.92 -2.79 0.91
C TYR A 37 -14.12 -4.07 0.68
N CYS A 38 -13.40 -4.53 1.70
CA CYS A 38 -12.64 -5.76 1.67
C CYS A 38 -13.47 -7.00 2.00
N ASN A 39 -14.77 -6.86 2.31
CA ASN A 39 -15.63 -7.99 2.66
C ASN A 39 -15.76 -9.02 1.52
N ASP A 40 -15.72 -8.57 0.27
CA ASP A 40 -15.84 -9.45 -0.90
C ASP A 40 -14.64 -10.41 -1.03
N LEU A 41 -13.48 -10.03 -0.48
CA LEU A 41 -12.29 -10.89 -0.45
C LEU A 41 -12.38 -12.04 0.55
N LYS A 42 -13.41 -12.10 1.40
CA LYS A 42 -13.66 -13.26 2.29
C LYS A 42 -13.76 -14.58 1.51
N LYS A 43 -14.18 -14.54 0.25
CA LYS A 43 -14.24 -15.72 -0.63
C LYS A 43 -12.87 -16.39 -0.84
N TYR A 44 -11.78 -15.65 -0.60
CA TYR A 44 -10.42 -16.15 -0.71
C TYR A 44 -9.85 -16.66 0.62
N ASP A 45 -10.57 -16.60 1.74
CA ASP A 45 -10.03 -16.98 3.07
C ASP A 45 -9.50 -18.43 3.12
N ASN A 46 -10.06 -19.32 2.28
CA ASN A 46 -9.65 -20.73 2.18
C ASN A 46 -8.54 -20.99 1.16
N THR A 47 -8.41 -20.17 0.11
CA THR A 47 -7.49 -20.41 -1.02
C THR A 47 -6.28 -19.49 -1.01
N HIS A 48 -6.44 -18.27 -0.50
CA HIS A 48 -5.43 -17.22 -0.42
C HIS A 48 -5.57 -16.51 0.92
N LYS A 49 -5.32 -17.26 1.99
CA LYS A 49 -5.39 -16.76 3.37
C LYS A 49 -4.53 -15.50 3.49
N GLY A 50 -5.13 -14.42 3.99
CA GLY A 50 -4.47 -13.12 4.12
C GLY A 50 -4.88 -12.10 3.06
N ALA A 51 -5.52 -12.49 1.95
CA ALA A 51 -5.95 -11.55 0.90
C ALA A 51 -6.88 -10.44 1.43
N LYS A 52 -7.83 -10.81 2.29
CA LYS A 52 -8.71 -9.85 2.96
C LYS A 52 -7.95 -8.92 3.92
N GLU A 53 -7.01 -9.47 4.70
CA GLU A 53 -6.21 -8.68 5.65
C GLU A 53 -5.32 -7.68 4.91
N LEU A 54 -4.70 -8.13 3.81
CA LEU A 54 -3.96 -7.27 2.90
C LEU A 54 -4.83 -6.14 2.35
N CYS A 55 -6.05 -6.43 1.90
CA CYS A 55 -6.98 -5.39 1.47
C CYS A 55 -7.25 -4.37 2.57
N ILE A 56 -7.52 -4.82 3.80
CA ILE A 56 -7.77 -3.92 4.95
C ILE A 56 -6.56 -3.02 5.21
N LYS A 57 -5.36 -3.59 5.20
CA LYS A 57 -4.11 -2.83 5.32
C LYS A 57 -4.00 -1.78 4.20
N LEU A 58 -4.21 -2.18 2.95
CA LEU A 58 -4.13 -1.32 1.77
C LEU A 58 -5.09 -0.12 1.86
N VAL A 59 -6.37 -0.34 2.15
CA VAL A 59 -7.35 0.75 2.20
C VAL A 59 -7.10 1.73 3.35
N ARG A 60 -6.58 1.23 4.48
CA ARG A 60 -6.17 2.08 5.61
C ARG A 60 -4.94 2.91 5.24
N PHE A 61 -3.98 2.32 4.54
CA PHE A 61 -2.79 3.03 4.05
C PHE A 61 -3.19 4.16 3.09
N LEU A 62 -4.06 3.90 2.11
CA LEU A 62 -4.57 4.92 1.18
C LEU A 62 -5.27 6.07 1.90
N LYS A 63 -6.15 5.76 2.85
CA LYS A 63 -6.79 6.78 3.70
C LYS A 63 -5.75 7.62 4.42
N LYS A 64 -4.80 6.99 5.09
CA LYS A 64 -3.79 7.69 5.86
C LYS A 64 -2.89 8.57 4.97
N ILE A 65 -2.46 8.12 3.79
CA ILE A 65 -1.72 8.97 2.83
C ILE A 65 -2.55 10.21 2.45
N SER A 66 -3.85 10.05 2.26
CA SER A 66 -4.72 11.17 1.87
C SER A 66 -4.82 12.29 2.91
N GLU A 67 -4.59 11.97 4.20
CA GLU A 67 -4.61 12.92 5.31
C GLU A 67 -3.36 13.84 5.32
N TRP A 68 -2.30 13.49 4.59
CA TRP A 68 -1.06 14.29 4.54
C TRP A 68 -1.25 15.52 3.66
N THR A 69 -0.84 16.69 4.14
CA THR A 69 -0.92 17.95 3.38
C THR A 69 0.29 18.19 2.48
N ASN A 70 1.45 17.60 2.81
CA ASN A 70 2.68 17.74 2.03
C ASN A 70 2.66 16.85 0.76
N LYS A 71 2.68 17.49 -0.42
CA LYS A 71 2.62 16.79 -1.72
C LYS A 71 3.81 15.87 -1.96
N GLN A 72 5.04 16.29 -1.63
CA GLN A 72 6.25 15.51 -1.90
C GLN A 72 6.27 14.22 -1.07
N GLN A 73 5.95 14.33 0.22
CA GLN A 73 5.87 13.16 1.11
C GLN A 73 4.76 12.21 0.66
N ARG A 74 3.59 12.74 0.25
CA ARG A 74 2.53 11.90 -0.31
C ARG A 74 3.00 11.08 -1.50
N VAL A 75 3.72 11.68 -2.44
CA VAL A 75 4.24 10.99 -3.64
C VAL A 75 5.25 9.90 -3.26
N GLU A 76 6.15 10.16 -2.30
CA GLU A 76 7.07 9.15 -1.78
C GLU A 76 6.32 7.98 -1.12
N TYR A 77 5.35 8.25 -0.24
CA TYR A 77 4.56 7.20 0.41
C TYR A 77 3.68 6.43 -0.56
N CYS A 78 3.17 7.10 -1.60
CA CYS A 78 2.43 6.45 -2.67
C CYS A 78 3.29 5.44 -3.44
N SER A 79 4.54 5.83 -3.72
CA SER A 79 5.49 4.98 -4.42
C SER A 79 5.86 3.79 -3.54
N TYR A 80 6.14 4.03 -2.26
CA TYR A 80 6.40 2.97 -1.29
C TYR A 80 5.23 1.98 -1.14
N LEU A 81 3.99 2.50 -1.07
CA LEU A 81 2.78 1.68 -0.97
C LEU A 81 2.70 0.65 -2.10
N GLN A 82 3.08 1.03 -3.31
CA GLN A 82 3.05 0.12 -4.45
C GLN A 82 4.04 -1.04 -4.27
N TYR A 83 5.28 -0.78 -3.84
CA TYR A 83 6.27 -1.82 -3.57
C TYR A 83 5.85 -2.72 -2.41
N TRP A 84 5.44 -2.14 -1.28
CA TRP A 84 4.96 -2.89 -0.12
C TRP A 84 3.76 -3.81 -0.47
N LEU A 85 2.85 -3.35 -1.33
CA LEU A 85 1.72 -4.16 -1.78
C LEU A 85 2.20 -5.40 -2.55
N TYR A 86 3.20 -5.27 -3.42
CA TYR A 86 3.74 -6.41 -4.15
C TYR A 86 4.44 -7.42 -3.24
N ASP A 87 5.18 -6.94 -2.24
CA ASP A 87 5.83 -7.81 -1.26
C ASP A 87 4.81 -8.64 -0.47
N GLU A 88 3.74 -8.01 0.04
CA GLU A 88 2.70 -8.74 0.77
C GLU A 88 1.93 -9.73 -0.14
N ILE A 89 1.79 -9.41 -1.43
CA ILE A 89 1.16 -10.31 -2.39
C ILE A 89 2.04 -11.54 -2.64
N LYS A 90 3.36 -11.38 -2.74
CA LYS A 90 4.31 -12.50 -2.84
C LYS A 90 4.23 -13.42 -1.62
N GLU A 91 4.05 -12.85 -0.43
CA GLU A 91 3.87 -13.66 0.78
C GLU A 91 2.59 -14.52 0.77
N ILE A 92 1.51 -14.00 0.18
CA ILE A 92 0.22 -14.71 0.06
C ILE A 92 0.19 -15.68 -1.13
N TYR A 93 0.73 -15.27 -2.28
CA TYR A 93 0.68 -15.98 -3.55
C TYR A 93 2.07 -16.42 -3.98
N LYS A 94 2.43 -17.65 -3.60
CA LYS A 94 3.79 -18.21 -3.75
C LYS A 94 4.21 -18.55 -5.19
N GLU A 95 3.31 -18.46 -6.16
CA GLU A 95 3.61 -18.75 -7.57
C GLU A 95 4.07 -17.47 -8.28
N HIS A 96 5.30 -17.04 -8.01
CA HIS A 96 5.81 -15.72 -8.40
C HIS A 96 6.03 -15.54 -9.92
N THR A 97 6.06 -16.65 -10.66
CA THR A 97 6.15 -16.66 -12.13
C THR A 97 4.87 -16.16 -12.81
N LYS A 98 3.77 -16.03 -12.06
CA LYS A 98 2.50 -15.51 -12.58
C LYS A 98 2.52 -14.00 -12.66
N LYS A 99 1.81 -13.47 -13.66
CA LYS A 99 1.62 -12.04 -13.79
C LYS A 99 0.73 -11.53 -12.67
N PHE A 100 0.97 -10.31 -12.21
CA PHE A 100 0.13 -9.68 -11.18
C PHE A 100 -1.36 -9.74 -11.55
N GLY A 101 -1.71 -9.49 -12.83
CA GLY A 101 -3.08 -9.54 -13.32
C GLY A 101 -3.75 -10.92 -13.33
N GLU A 102 -2.98 -12.01 -13.22
CA GLU A 102 -3.48 -13.40 -13.17
C GLU A 102 -3.79 -13.87 -11.74
N ILE A 103 -3.33 -13.12 -10.73
CA ILE A 103 -3.56 -13.44 -9.33
C ILE A 103 -5.06 -13.25 -9.02
N PRO A 104 -5.76 -14.25 -8.46
CA PRO A 104 -7.22 -14.21 -8.33
C PRO A 104 -7.77 -12.97 -7.61
N PHE A 105 -7.08 -12.52 -6.56
CA PHE A 105 -7.52 -11.40 -5.73
C PHE A 105 -6.89 -10.04 -6.11
N SER A 106 -5.91 -9.99 -7.02
CA SER A 106 -5.20 -8.74 -7.33
C SER A 106 -6.09 -7.72 -8.03
N LYS A 107 -6.93 -8.18 -8.97
CA LYS A 107 -7.90 -7.31 -9.66
C LYS A 107 -8.85 -6.63 -8.67
N GLU A 108 -9.38 -7.39 -7.72
CA GLU A 108 -10.27 -6.88 -6.67
C GLU A 108 -9.55 -5.89 -5.76
N LEU A 109 -8.28 -6.15 -5.38
CA LEU A 109 -7.47 -5.20 -4.62
C LEU A 109 -7.35 -3.85 -5.34
N ILE A 110 -7.06 -3.87 -6.65
CA ILE A 110 -6.94 -2.63 -7.43
C ILE A 110 -8.28 -1.92 -7.58
N GLU A 111 -9.37 -2.64 -7.81
CA GLU A 111 -10.72 -2.06 -7.90
C GLU A 111 -11.14 -1.38 -6.59
N ILE A 112 -10.88 -2.03 -5.45
CA ILE A 112 -11.15 -1.45 -4.13
C ILE A 112 -10.26 -0.23 -3.86
N ALA A 113 -8.97 -0.32 -4.16
CA ALA A 113 -8.05 0.80 -4.03
C ALA A 113 -8.51 2.03 -4.84
N ASN A 114 -8.92 1.81 -6.08
CA ASN A 114 -9.46 2.86 -6.94
C ASN A 114 -10.76 3.46 -6.40
N LYS A 115 -11.63 2.65 -5.78
CA LYS A 115 -12.84 3.14 -5.12
C LYS A 115 -12.50 4.05 -3.94
N VAL A 116 -11.56 3.63 -3.08
CA VAL A 116 -11.11 4.44 -1.93
C VAL A 116 -10.47 5.74 -2.43
N ASN A 117 -9.59 5.68 -3.42
CA ASN A 117 -8.96 6.86 -4.04
C ASN A 117 -9.96 7.91 -4.52
N LYS A 118 -11.08 7.48 -5.12
CA LYS A 118 -12.15 8.41 -5.53
C LYS A 118 -12.80 9.14 -4.35
N GLU A 119 -12.89 8.50 -3.20
CA GLU A 119 -13.49 9.08 -1.98
C GLU A 119 -12.51 9.93 -1.16
N VAL A 120 -11.20 9.69 -1.27
CA VAL A 120 -10.17 10.41 -0.49
C VAL A 120 -9.51 11.57 -1.27
N LYS A 121 -10.04 11.91 -2.45
CA LYS A 121 -9.61 13.09 -3.22
C LYS A 121 -9.61 14.36 -2.36
N PRO A 122 -8.67 15.29 -2.58
CA PRO A 122 -7.77 15.43 -3.74
C PRO A 122 -6.39 14.76 -3.59
N ASN A 123 -6.15 14.04 -2.50
CA ASN A 123 -4.82 13.51 -2.14
C ASN A 123 -4.73 12.00 -2.41
N ASP A 124 -5.30 11.54 -3.54
CA ASP A 124 -5.39 10.12 -3.86
C ASP A 124 -4.05 9.50 -4.28
N CYS A 125 -3.99 8.17 -4.16
CA CYS A 125 -2.80 7.38 -4.43
C CYS A 125 -3.06 6.29 -5.46
N THR A 126 -2.88 6.61 -6.74
CA THR A 126 -3.17 5.67 -7.82
C THR A 126 -2.09 4.58 -7.89
N LEU A 127 -2.50 3.33 -7.69
CA LEU A 127 -1.64 2.17 -7.90
C LEU A 127 -1.37 1.98 -9.39
N LYS A 128 -0.11 1.82 -9.80
CA LYS A 128 0.19 1.49 -11.20
C LYS A 128 -0.22 0.05 -11.47
N HIS A 129 -0.97 -0.14 -12.54
CA HIS A 129 -1.50 -1.44 -12.90
C HIS A 129 -0.52 -2.16 -13.84
N GLU A 130 0.59 -2.66 -13.28
CA GLU A 130 1.57 -3.49 -14.02
C GLU A 130 1.05 -4.92 -14.15
N LYS A 131 -0.06 -5.01 -14.87
CA LYS A 131 -0.92 -6.19 -15.06
C LYS A 131 -0.17 -7.34 -15.75
N ASP A 132 0.80 -6.98 -16.59
CA ASP A 132 1.55 -7.86 -17.49
C ASP A 132 2.92 -8.28 -16.97
N VAL A 133 3.33 -7.77 -15.81
CA VAL A 133 4.63 -8.05 -15.19
C VAL A 133 4.48 -9.18 -14.18
N THR A 134 5.46 -10.09 -14.16
CA THR A 134 5.49 -11.18 -13.16
C THR A 134 5.80 -10.64 -11.77
N LEU A 135 5.43 -11.37 -10.71
CA LEU A 135 5.76 -10.91 -9.35
C LEU A 135 7.28 -10.81 -9.14
N ASP A 136 8.09 -11.70 -9.73
CA ASP A 136 9.55 -11.65 -9.58
C ASP A 136 10.20 -10.43 -10.29
N GLU A 137 9.52 -9.83 -11.27
CA GLU A 137 9.98 -8.62 -11.98
C GLU A 137 9.56 -7.30 -11.31
N LEU A 138 8.68 -7.36 -10.30
CA LEU A 138 8.17 -6.23 -9.50
C LEU A 138 8.94 -6.07 -8.19
#